data_AF-A0A1B7UQS4-F1
#
_entry.id   AF-A0A1B7UQS4-F1
#
_cell.length_a   1.000
_cell.length_b   1.000
_cell.length_c   1.000
_cell.angle_alpha   90.00
_cell.angle_beta   90.00
_cell.angle_gamma   90.00
#
_symmetry.space_group_name_H-M   'P 1'
#
loop_
_entity.id
_entity.type
_entity.pdbx_description
1 polymer ?
#
loop_
_entity_poly.entity_id
_entity_poly.type
_entity_poly.pdbx_seq_one_letter_code
_entity_poly.pdbx_strand_id
1 'polypeptide(L)' 'MASDKQVAVFDRFGWYWQPANWLQQMSPQDAVTATRQAIDLSAITEVLQSEAVQQQQRAAAKRSVMQHLLDSLEQQRF' A
#
# COMPACT_ATOMS: atom_id res chain seq x y z
N MET A 1 27.34 -26.39 9.01
CA MET A 1 25.88 -26.56 8.82
C MET A 1 25.35 -25.19 8.48
N ALA A 2 25.17 -24.89 7.19
CA ALA A 2 24.73 -23.56 6.76
C ALA A 2 23.31 -23.35 7.30
N SER A 3 23.09 -22.29 8.07
CA SER A 3 21.76 -21.91 8.51
C SER A 3 20.92 -21.69 7.27
N ASP A 4 20.03 -22.63 6.96
CA ASP A 4 19.06 -22.51 5.87
C ASP A 4 18.22 -21.27 6.15
N LYS A 5 18.56 -20.17 5.47
CA LYS A 5 17.80 -18.92 5.54
C LYS A 5 16.38 -19.25 5.12
N GLN A 6 15.40 -18.98 5.96
CA GLN A 6 14.00 -19.17 5.62
C GLN A 6 13.39 -17.83 5.22
N VAL A 7 12.48 -17.86 4.25
CA VAL A 7 11.73 -16.70 3.77
C VAL A 7 10.26 -16.97 4.03
N ALA A 8 9.55 -15.96 4.54
CA ALA A 8 8.10 -16.01 4.70
C ALA A 8 7.45 -15.79 3.32
N VAL A 9 6.60 -16.73 2.91
CA VAL A 9 5.84 -16.67 1.67
C VAL A 9 4.35 -16.73 2.02
N PHE A 10 3.54 -15.99 1.29
CA PHE A 10 2.09 -15.97 1.42
C PHE A 10 1.46 -16.54 0.15
N ASP A 11 0.57 -17.51 0.25
CA ASP A 11 -0.18 -18.01 -0.90
C ASP A 11 -1.68 -18.16 -0.55
N ARG A 12 -2.45 -18.83 -1.41
CA ARG A 12 -3.88 -19.09 -1.19
C ARG A 12 -4.21 -19.86 0.11
N PHE A 13 -3.24 -20.50 0.75
CA PHE A 13 -3.37 -21.26 1.99
C PHE A 13 -2.83 -20.50 3.21
N GLY A 14 -2.31 -19.29 3.05
CA GLY A 14 -1.83 -18.42 4.13
C GLY A 14 -0.31 -18.30 4.19
N TRP A 15 0.21 -17.94 5.37
CA TRP A 15 1.65 -17.74 5.59
C TRP A 15 2.35 -19.06 5.90
N TYR A 16 3.48 -19.30 5.24
CA TYR A 16 4.36 -20.42 5.56
C TYR A 16 5.83 -20.09 5.25
N TRP A 17 6.72 -20.84 5.90
CA TRP A 17 8.16 -20.68 5.78
C TRP A 17 8.71 -21.57 4.67
N GLN A 18 9.44 -20.99 3.72
CA GLN A 18 10.16 -21.73 2.69
C GLN A 18 11.67 -21.54 2.81
N PRO A 19 12.49 -22.56 2.50
CA PRO A 19 13.94 -22.41 2.40
C PRO A 19 14.31 -21.39 1.32
N ALA A 20 15.24 -20.47 1.58
CA ALA A 20 15.68 -19.47 0.60
C ALA A 20 16.35 -20.09 -0.63
N ASN A 21 16.86 -21.33 -0.50
CA ASN A 21 17.44 -22.08 -1.61
C ASN A 21 16.38 -22.54 -2.64
N TRP A 22 15.09 -22.60 -2.27
CA TRP A 22 13.97 -22.84 -3.19
C TRP A 22 14.01 -21.85 -4.35
N LEU A 23 14.24 -20.56 -4.04
CA LEU A 23 14.24 -19.49 -5.04
C LEU A 23 15.42 -19.61 -6.01
N GLN A 24 16.50 -20.28 -5.60
CA GLN A 24 17.65 -20.56 -6.47
C GLN A 24 17.40 -21.77 -7.37
N GLN A 25 16.49 -22.67 -6.98
CA GLN A 25 16.12 -23.87 -7.73
C GLN A 25 14.93 -23.63 -8.67
N MET A 26 14.10 -22.61 -8.40
CA MET A 26 13.03 -22.15 -9.28
C MET A 26 13.58 -21.28 -10.42
N SER A 27 12.98 -21.37 -11.61
CA SER A 27 13.29 -20.43 -12.67
C SER A 27 12.90 -19.00 -12.23
N PRO A 28 13.61 -17.95 -12.67
CA PRO A 28 13.28 -16.57 -12.30
C PRO A 28 11.82 -16.21 -12.64
N GLN A 29 11.26 -16.77 -13.71
CA GLN A 29 9.86 -16.57 -14.08
C GLN A 29 8.88 -17.23 -13.09
N ASP A 30 9.20 -18.42 -12.60
CA ASP A 30 8.37 -19.14 -11.63
C ASP A 30 8.42 -18.49 -10.24
N ALA A 31 9.61 -18.02 -9.83
CA ALA A 31 9.79 -17.25 -8.60
C ALA A 31 8.97 -15.95 -8.63
N VAL A 32 9.01 -15.22 -9.75
CA VAL A 32 8.20 -14.00 -9.92
C VAL A 32 6.71 -14.33 -9.92
N THR A 33 6.29 -15.43 -10.55
CA THR A 33 4.86 -15.80 -10.61
C THR A 33 4.32 -16.20 -9.23
N ALA A 34 5.05 -17.02 -8.48
CA ALA A 34 4.70 -17.39 -7.11
C ALA A 34 4.65 -16.15 -6.19
N THR A 35 5.62 -15.25 -6.31
CA THR A 35 5.69 -14.03 -5.49
C THR A 35 4.69 -12.95 -5.92
N ARG A 36 4.30 -12.88 -7.21
CA ARG A 36 3.26 -11.96 -7.71
C ARG A 36 1.85 -12.41 -7.35
N GLN A 37 1.59 -13.72 -7.34
CA GLN A 37 0.29 -14.23 -6.89
C GLN A 37 0.12 -14.09 -5.37
N ALA A 38 1.25 -14.11 -4.63
CA ALA A 38 1.30 -13.88 -3.19
C ALA A 38 0.94 -12.44 -2.80
N ILE A 39 1.37 -11.45 -3.59
CA ILE A 39 1.11 -10.04 -3.31
C ILE A 39 -0.03 -9.62 -4.21
N ASP A 40 -1.26 -9.62 -3.69
CA ASP A 40 -2.38 -8.99 -4.37
C ASP A 40 -2.16 -7.48 -4.41
N LEU A 41 -1.43 -7.05 -5.44
CA LEU A 41 -1.12 -5.66 -5.71
C LEU A 41 -2.38 -4.86 -6.04
N SER A 42 -3.47 -5.50 -6.46
CA SER A 42 -4.72 -4.80 -6.76
C SER A 42 -5.38 -4.29 -5.48
N ALA A 43 -5.45 -5.12 -4.43
CA ALA A 43 -5.95 -4.71 -3.12
C ALA A 43 -5.11 -3.59 -2.50
N ILE A 44 -3.77 -3.66 -2.61
CA ILE A 44 -2.87 -2.60 -2.12
C ILE A 44 -3.07 -1.31 -2.93
N THR A 45 -3.24 -1.43 -4.24
CA THR A 45 -3.43 -0.27 -5.13
C THR A 45 -4.76 0.41 -4.86
N GLU A 46 -5.84 -0.33 -4.64
CA GLU A 46 -7.15 0.21 -4.25
C GLU A 46 -7.10 0.95 -2.92
N VAL A 47 -6.43 0.36 -1.90
CA VAL A 47 -6.26 1.03 -0.60
C VAL A 47 -5.50 2.35 -0.77
N LEU A 48 -4.35 2.33 -1.46
CA LEU A 48 -3.56 3.54 -1.69
C LEU A 48 -4.32 4.61 -2.49
N GLN A 49 -5.11 4.22 -3.50
CA GLN A 49 -5.95 5.15 -4.24
C GLN A 49 -7.08 5.73 -3.37
N SER A 50 -7.71 4.91 -2.54
CA SER A 50 -8.76 5.36 -1.63
C SER A 50 -8.23 6.37 -0.60
N GLU A 51 -7.03 6.13 -0.08
CA GLU A 51 -6.35 7.03 0.85
C GLU A 51 -5.95 8.35 0.19
N ALA A 52 -5.41 8.28 -1.04
CA ALA A 52 -5.06 9.47 -1.82
C ALA A 52 -6.30 10.36 -2.10
N VAL A 53 -7.43 9.75 -2.45
CA VAL A 53 -8.71 10.46 -2.66
C VAL A 53 -9.19 11.11 -1.36
N GLN A 54 -9.16 10.39 -0.23
CA GLN A 54 -9.53 10.96 1.07
C GLN A 54 -8.62 12.13 1.46
N GLN A 55 -7.32 12.03 1.21
CA GLN A 55 -6.37 13.08 1.52
C GLN A 55 -6.63 14.34 0.66
N GLN A 56 -6.95 14.16 -0.62
CA GLN A 56 -7.33 15.26 -1.50
C GLN A 56 -8.63 15.95 -1.05
N GLN A 57 -9.65 15.18 -0.66
CA GLN A 57 -10.89 15.73 -0.11
C GLN A 57 -10.66 16.51 1.18
N ARG A 58 -9.83 16.00 2.10
CA ARG A 58 -9.46 16.72 3.33
C ARG A 58 -8.71 18.02 3.02
N ALA A 59 -7.80 18.01 2.05
CA ALA A 59 -7.10 19.23 1.63
C ALA A 59 -8.07 20.27 1.03
N ALA A 60 -9.02 19.84 0.20
CA ALA A 60 -10.05 20.71 -0.35
C ALA A 60 -10.97 21.29 0.73
N ALA A 61 -11.43 20.47 1.68
CA ALA A 61 -12.24 20.91 2.81
C ALA A 61 -11.50 21.93 3.68
N LYS A 62 -10.21 21.70 3.98
CA LYS A 62 -9.38 22.65 4.72
C LYS A 62 -9.26 24.00 4.01
N ARG A 63 -9.06 23.99 2.68
CA ARG A 63 -9.03 25.23 1.87
C ARG A 63 -10.36 25.96 1.92
N SER A 64 -11.47 25.25 1.78
CA SER A 64 -12.81 25.83 1.84
C SER A 64 -13.11 26.45 3.21
N VAL A 65 -12.77 25.77 4.30
CA VAL A 65 -12.92 26.31 5.66
C VAL A 65 -12.06 27.55 5.86
N MET A 66 -10.79 27.51 5.42
CA MET A 66 -9.90 28.66 5.54
C MET A 66 -10.41 29.87 4.75
N GLN A 67 -10.93 29.65 3.55
CA GLN A 67 -11.56 30.71 2.75
C GLN A 67 -12.78 31.28 3.48
N HIS A 68 -13.67 30.43 3.99
CA HIS A 68 -14.85 30.88 4.71
C HIS A 68 -14.49 31.68 5.97
N LEU A 69 -13.42 31.29 6.69
CA LEU A 69 -12.92 32.03 7.85
C LEU A 69 -12.36 33.39 7.45
N LEU A 70 -11.60 33.47 6.35
CA LEU A 70 -11.09 34.74 5.82
C LEU A 70 -12.25 35.66 5.39
N ASP A 71 -13.21 35.14 4.64
CA ASP A 71 -14.38 35.90 4.20
C ASP A 71 -15.21 36.42 5.40
N SER A 72 -15.34 35.61 6.46
CA SER A 72 -16.06 36.01 7.68
C SER A 72 -15.32 37.12 8.44
N LEU A 73 -13.98 37.08 8.46
CA LEU A 73 -13.16 38.13 9.07
C LEU A 73 -13.21 39.44 8.27
N GLU A 74 -13.30 39.36 6.94
CA GLU A 74 -13.49 40.54 6.10
C GLU A 74 -14.87 41.18 6.30
N GLN A 75 -15.92 40.37 6.45
CA GLN A 75 -17.28 40.85 6.73
C GLN A 75 -17.45 41.52 8.10
N GLN A 76 -16.66 41.13 9.11
CA GLN A 76 -16.67 41.76 10.43
C GLN A 76 -15.92 43.10 10.51
N ARG A 77 -15.16 43.44 9.46
CA ARG A 77 -14.29 44.62 9.44
C ARG A 77 -14.95 45.87 8.83
N PHE A 78 -16.18 45.72 8.33
CA PHE A 78 -17.08 46.80 7.91
C PHE A 78 -18.27 46.90 8.87
#